data_AF-A0A6L7KPU1-F1
#
_entry.id   AF-A0A6L7KPU1-F1
#
_cell.length_a   1.000
_cell.length_b   1.000
_cell.length_c   1.000
_cell.angle_alpha   90.00
_cell.angle_beta   90.00
_cell.angle_gamma   90.00
#
_symmetry.space_group_name_H-M   'P 1'
#
loop_
_entity.id
_entity.type
_entity.pdbx_description
1 polymer ?
#
loop_
_entity_poly.entity_id
_entity_poly.type
_entity_poly.pdbx_seq_one_letter_code
_entity_poly.pdbx_strand_id
1 'polypeptide(L)' 'MSREDAIALLAEAEERYHQKIFENISESTVKGRPLPRRLRAVGKAVMERTDYAGYVLGRRLLAAADELDGRC' A
#
# COMPACT_ATOMS: atom_id res chain seq x y z
N MET A 1 9.09 6.76 -10.05
CA MET A 1 8.33 5.56 -10.47
C MET A 1 7.12 5.97 -11.31
N SER A 2 6.64 5.13 -12.23
CA SER A 2 5.44 5.48 -13.01
C SER A 2 4.15 5.23 -12.20
N ARG A 3 3.05 5.88 -12.59
CA ARG A 3 1.73 5.65 -11.97
C ARG A 3 1.26 4.20 -12.16
N GLU A 4 1.61 3.59 -13.29
CA GLU A 4 1.26 2.18 -13.58
C GLU A 4 2.00 1.22 -12.66
N ASP A 5 3.30 1.45 -12.42
CA ASP A 5 4.09 0.65 -11.48
C ASP A 5 3.51 0.71 -10.06
N ALA A 6 3.05 1.90 -9.63
CA ALA A 6 2.45 2.08 -8.32
C ALA A 6 1.10 1.33 -8.19
N ILE A 7 0.32 1.26 -9.27
CA ILE A 7 -0.93 0.47 -9.31
C ILE A 7 -0.61 -1.02 -9.22
N ALA A 8 0.37 -1.51 -9.99
CA ALA A 8 0.79 -2.90 -9.95
C ALA A 8 1.30 -3.30 -8.55
N LEU A 9 2.09 -2.43 -7.91
CA LEU A 9 2.61 -2.63 -6.56
C LEU A 9 1.48 -2.70 -5.52
N LEU A 10 0.46 -1.85 -5.64
CA LEU A 10 -0.71 -1.88 -4.77
C LEU A 10 -1.48 -3.18 -4.93
N ALA A 11 -1.70 -3.62 -6.17
CA ALA A 11 -2.40 -4.87 -6.46
C ALA A 11 -1.64 -6.09 -5.92
N GLU A 12 -0.31 -6.14 -6.04
CA GLU A 12 0.53 -7.20 -5.46
C GLU A 12 0.33 -7.31 -3.94
N ALA A 13 0.31 -6.16 -3.26
CA ALA A 13 0.11 -6.13 -1.82
C ALA A 13 -1.30 -6.52 -1.41
N GLU A 14 -2.32 -6.01 -2.12
CA GLU A 14 -3.72 -6.37 -1.90
C GLU A 14 -3.95 -7.86 -2.15
N GLU A 15 -3.32 -8.50 -3.14
CA GLU A 15 -3.45 -9.94 -3.39
C GLU A 15 -2.76 -10.78 -2.30
N ARG A 16 -1.49 -10.47 -2.05
CA ARG A 16 -0.65 -11.26 -1.13
C ARG A 16 -1.09 -11.18 0.32
N TYR A 17 -1.74 -10.08 0.69
CA TYR A 17 -2.12 -9.79 2.07
C TYR A 17 -3.62 -9.48 2.23
N HIS A 18 -4.44 -9.80 1.22
CA HIS A 18 -5.87 -9.46 1.10
C HIS A 18 -6.64 -9.55 2.42
N GLN A 19 -6.82 -10.78 2.93
CA GLN A 19 -7.66 -11.03 4.11
C GLN A 19 -7.22 -10.21 5.32
N LYS A 20 -5.91 -10.15 5.61
CA LYS A 20 -5.40 -9.40 6.78
C LYS A 20 -5.41 -7.88 6.58
N ILE A 21 -5.19 -7.40 5.36
CA ILE A 21 -5.32 -5.97 5.06
C ILE A 21 -6.77 -5.56 5.32
N PHE A 22 -7.76 -6.28 4.79
CA PHE A 22 -9.17 -5.92 4.95
C PHE A 22 -9.72 -6.12 6.38
N GLU A 23 -9.09 -6.97 7.20
CA GLU A 23 -9.34 -7.04 8.64
C GLU A 23 -8.84 -5.78 9.38
N ASN A 24 -7.67 -5.25 9.00
CA ASN A 24 -7.04 -4.09 9.67
C ASN A 24 -7.47 -2.72 9.11
N ILE A 25 -7.83 -2.64 7.82
CA ILE A 25 -8.32 -1.42 7.18
C ILE A 25 -9.66 -1.71 6.50
N SER A 26 -10.68 -0.92 6.83
CA SER A 26 -11.98 -1.06 6.18
C SER A 26 -11.84 -0.86 4.67
N GLU A 27 -12.51 -1.68 3.87
CA GLU A 27 -12.49 -1.58 2.40
C GLU A 27 -12.88 -0.16 1.91
N SER A 28 -13.78 0.49 2.65
CA SER A 28 -14.21 1.88 2.44
C SER A 28 -13.10 2.92 2.63
N THR A 29 -12.08 2.62 3.44
CA THR A 29 -10.90 3.48 3.64
C THR A 29 -10.00 3.51 2.40
N VAL A 30 -10.08 2.48 1.54
CA VAL A 30 -9.22 2.34 0.36
C VAL A 30 -9.96 2.72 -0.92
N LYS A 31 -11.17 2.21 -1.16
CA LYS A 31 -11.87 2.33 -2.46
C LYS A 31 -12.15 3.77 -2.93
N GLY A 32 -12.37 4.72 -2.01
CA GLY A 32 -12.74 6.10 -2.36
C GLY A 32 -11.59 7.11 -2.33
N ARG A 33 -10.35 6.68 -2.06
CA ARG A 33 -9.22 7.61 -1.83
C ARG A 33 -8.28 7.71 -3.04
N PRO A 34 -7.59 8.86 -3.21
CA PRO A 34 -6.52 9.00 -4.19
C PRO A 34 -5.45 7.91 -4.02
N LEU A 35 -4.85 7.49 -5.12
CA LEU A 35 -3.83 6.44 -5.17
C LEU A 35 -2.72 6.59 -4.09
N PRO A 36 -2.14 7.79 -3.85
CA PRO A 36 -1.14 7.96 -2.78
C PRO A 36 -1.66 7.61 -1.39
N ARG A 37 -2.91 7.99 -1.08
CA ARG A 37 -3.53 7.66 0.22
C ARG A 37 -3.82 6.18 0.38
N ARG A 38 -4.19 5.50 -0.71
CA ARG A 38 -4.39 4.04 -0.73
C ARG A 38 -3.08 3.31 -0.47
N LEU A 39 -2.04 3.67 -1.22
CA LEU A 39 -0.68 3.14 -1.06
C LEU A 39 -0.17 3.31 0.37
N ARG A 40 -0.38 4.48 0.97
CA ARG A 40 0.04 4.73 2.36
C ARG A 40 -0.74 3.90 3.38
N ALA A 41 -2.05 3.77 3.22
CA ALA A 41 -2.89 2.97 4.12
C ALA A 41 -2.51 1.49 4.06
N VAL A 42 -2.43 0.93 2.85
CA VAL A 42 -2.03 -0.47 2.63
C VAL A 42 -0.59 -0.70 3.08
N GLY A 43 0.33 0.20 2.74
CA GLY A 43 1.74 0.10 3.14
C GLY A 43 1.93 0.00 4.65
N LYS A 44 1.20 0.82 5.43
CA LYS A 44 1.20 0.73 6.90
C LYS A 44 0.64 -0.60 7.40
N ALA A 45 -0.52 -1.02 6.88
CA ALA A 45 -1.17 -2.27 7.29
C ALA A 45 -0.29 -3.50 7.00
N VAL A 46 0.44 -3.51 5.88
CA VAL A 46 1.38 -4.59 5.55
C VAL A 46 2.60 -4.57 6.50
N MET A 47 3.12 -3.39 6.86
CA MET A 47 4.27 -3.29 7.79
C MET A 47 3.94 -3.80 9.20
N GLU A 48 2.69 -3.71 9.64
CA GLU A 48 2.24 -4.21 10.95
C GLU A 48 2.31 -5.74 11.08
N ARG A 49 2.49 -6.49 9.96
CA ARG A 49 2.59 -7.96 9.98
C ARG A 49 3.93 -8.51 10.47
N THR A 50 4.95 -7.67 10.66
CA THR A 50 6.28 -8.05 11.20
C THR A 50 7.06 -9.13 10.43
N ASP A 51 6.59 -9.61 9.27
CA ASP A 51 7.38 -10.46 8.36
C ASP A 51 8.26 -9.59 7.46
N TYR A 52 9.49 -10.03 7.20
CA TYR A 52 10.46 -9.23 6.42
C TYR A 52 9.93 -8.89 5.01
N ALA A 53 9.23 -9.84 4.37
CA ALA A 53 8.60 -9.62 3.06
C ALA A 53 7.52 -8.53 3.11
N GLY A 54 6.65 -8.55 4.14
CA GLY A 54 5.63 -7.53 4.35
C GLY A 54 6.26 -6.17 4.66
N TYR A 55 7.29 -6.14 5.51
CA TYR A 55 8.01 -4.91 5.82
C TYR A 55 8.60 -4.25 4.55
N VAL A 56 9.29 -5.02 3.71
CA VAL A 56 9.88 -4.51 2.45
C VAL A 56 8.80 -4.02 1.50
N LEU A 57 7.73 -4.79 1.31
CA LEU A 57 6.62 -4.40 0.42
C LEU A 57 5.91 -3.14 0.93
N GLY A 58 5.66 -3.05 2.23
CA GLY A 58 5.07 -1.88 2.85
C GLY A 58 5.93 -0.62 2.73
N ARG A 59 7.25 -0.74 2.86
CA ARG A 59 8.20 0.35 2.58
C ARG A 59 8.13 0.83 1.13
N ARG A 60 8.04 -0.10 0.16
CA ARG A 60 7.89 0.24 -1.27
C ARG A 60 6.60 0.99 -1.53
N LEU A 61 5.48 0.56 -0.93
CA LEU A 61 4.19 1.25 -1.03
C LEU A 61 4.24 2.67 -0.44
N LEU A 62 4.92 2.86 0.69
CA LEU A 62 5.10 4.18 1.28
C LEU A 62 5.93 5.10 0.40
N ALA A 63 7.05 4.62 -0.14
CA ALA A 63 7.87 5.38 -1.08
C ALA A 63 7.07 5.75 -2.34
N ALA A 64 6.28 4.81 -2.87
CA ALA A 64 5.36 5.08 -3.98
C ALA A 64 4.35 6.18 -3.67
N ALA A 65 3.80 6.17 -2.45
CA ALA A 65 2.88 7.19 -2.00
C ALA A 65 3.55 8.57 -1.90
N ASP A 66 4.76 8.63 -1.35
CA ASP A 66 5.53 9.87 -1.20
C ASP A 66 5.90 10.48 -2.57
N GLU A 67 6.40 9.67 -3.50
CA GLU A 67 6.72 10.10 -4.88
C GLU A 67 5.49 10.67 -5.61
N LEU A 68 4.34 10.00 -5.51
CA LEU A 68 3.10 10.44 -6.17
C LEU A 68 2.45 11.66 -5.51
N ASP A 69 2.68 11.88 -4.21
CA ASP A 69 2.27 13.11 -3.50
C ASP A 69 3.22 14.29 -3.77
N GLY A 70 4.30 14.10 -4.54
CA GLY A 70 5.32 15.12 -4.79
C GLY A 70 6.20 15.41 -3.58
N ARG A 71 6.25 14.50 -2.60
CA ARG A 71 7.13 14.56 -1.44
C ARG A 71 8.40 13.77 -1.76
N CYS A 72 9.25 14.34 -2.61
CA CYS A 72 10.62 13.88 -2.82
C CYS A 72 11.60 14.79 -2.09
#